data_AF-C0HKI4-F1
#
_entry.id   AF-C0HKI4-F1
#
_cell.length_a   1.000
_cell.length_b   1.000
_cell.length_c   1.000
_cell.angle_alpha   90.00
_cell.angle_beta   90.00
_cell.angle_gamma   90.00
#
_symmetry.space_group_name_H-M   'P 1'
#
loop_
_entity.id
_entity.type
_entity.pdbx_description
1 polymer ?
#
loop_
_entity_poly.entity_id
_entity_poly.type
_entity_poly.pdbx_seq_one_letter_code
_entity_poly.pdbx_strand_id
1 'polypeptide(L)' 'GIPTCGETCTLGTCNTPGCTCSWPICTKN' A
#
# COMPACT_ATOMS: atom_id res chain seq x y z
N GLY A 1 4.48 4.44 8.00
CA GLY A 1 3.84 4.34 6.68
C GLY A 1 2.64 5.23 6.65
N ILE A 2 2.73 6.34 5.92
CA ILE A 2 1.58 7.21 5.69
C ILE A 2 0.68 6.48 4.67
N PRO A 3 -0.64 6.38 4.86
CA PRO A 3 -1.55 5.80 3.89
C PRO A 3 -1.78 6.75 2.69
N THR A 4 -0.71 7.31 2.12
CA THR A 4 -0.79 8.21 0.95
C THR A 4 -1.04 7.48 -0.36
N CYS A 5 -0.86 6.16 -0.38
CA CYS A 5 -1.10 5.36 -1.58
C CYS A 5 -2.59 5.32 -1.93
N GLY A 6 -3.47 5.43 -0.93
CA GLY A 6 -4.92 5.30 -1.11
C GLY A 6 -5.36 3.95 -1.70
N GLU A 7 -4.45 2.97 -1.71
CA GLU A 7 -4.62 1.68 -2.37
C GLU A 7 -4.73 0.57 -1.32
N THR A 8 -5.52 -0.47 -1.60
CA THR A 8 -5.67 -1.63 -0.73
C THR A 8 -4.88 -2.80 -1.28
N CYS A 9 -4.08 -3.46 -0.44
CA CYS A 9 -3.34 -4.66 -0.81
C CYS A 9 -3.96 -5.93 -0.24
N THR A 10 -5.29 -6.02 -0.25
CA THR A 10 -6.02 -7.22 0.19
C THR A 10 -5.67 -8.44 -0.65
N LEU A 11 -5.25 -8.24 -1.90
CA LEU A 11 -4.71 -9.26 -2.81
C LEU A 11 -3.19 -9.50 -2.65
N GLY A 12 -2.55 -8.84 -1.69
CA GLY A 12 -1.12 -8.98 -1.38
C GLY A 12 -0.17 -8.09 -2.19
N THR A 13 -0.68 -7.24 -3.09
CA THR A 13 0.15 -6.37 -3.94
C THR A 13 -0.29 -4.91 -3.89
N CYS A 14 0.67 -4.01 -4.12
CA CYS A 14 0.44 -2.58 -4.33
C CYS A 14 0.97 -2.22 -5.71
N ASN A 15 0.16 -1.55 -6.53
CA ASN A 15 0.52 -1.12 -7.88
C ASN A 15 1.24 0.22 -7.86
N THR A 16 0.98 1.04 -6.85
CA THR A 16 1.64 2.35 -6.70
C THR A 16 3.14 2.19 -6.42
N PRO A 17 4.03 2.69 -7.28
CA PRO A 17 5.47 2.58 -7.08
C PRO A 17 5.94 3.36 -5.84
N GLY A 18 6.79 2.70 -5.04
CA GLY A 18 7.25 3.22 -3.76
C GLY A 18 6.28 3.01 -2.59
N CYS A 19 5.13 2.38 -2.83
CA CYS A 19 4.25 1.90 -1.77
C CYS A 19 4.59 0.45 -1.41
N THR A 20 4.46 0.14 -0.13
CA THR A 20 4.61 -1.20 0.42
C THR A 20 3.29 -1.68 1.00
N CYS A 21 2.98 -2.97 0.84
CA CYS A 21 1.76 -3.53 1.41
C CYS A 21 1.89 -3.62 2.93
N SER A 22 1.06 -2.87 3.64
CA SER A 22 0.82 -3.00 5.09
C SER A 22 -0.63 -3.46 5.28
N TRP A 23 -0.84 -4.76 5.10
CA TRP A 23 -2.18 -5.35 5.03
C TRP A 23 -3.14 -4.79 6.11
N PRO A 24 -4.34 -4.33 5.73
CA PRO A 24 -4.98 -4.47 4.41
C PRO A 24 -4.69 -3.32 3.41
N ILE A 25 -3.87 -2.33 3.77
CA ILE A 25 -3.66 -1.11 2.97
C ILE A 25 -2.22 -0.96 2.48
N CYS A 26 -2.05 -0.31 1.34
CA CYS A 26 -0.74 0.12 0.89
C CYS A 26 -0.33 1.37 1.66
N THR A 27 0.86 1.33 2.27
CA THR A 27 1.45 2.50 2.91
C THR A 27 2.76 2.87 2.24
N LYS A 28 3.04 4.16 2.17
CA LYS A 28 4.32 4.69 1.70
C LYS A 28 5.13 5.10 2.93
N ASN A 29 6.42 4.79 2.94
CA ASN A 29 7.29 5.23 4.03
C ASN A 29 7.32 6.75 4.10
#